data_AF-A0A6B2G598-F1
#
_entry.id   AF-A0A6B2G598-F1
#
_cell.length_a   1.000
_cell.length_b   1.000
_cell.length_c   1.000
_cell.angle_alpha   90.00
_cell.angle_beta   90.00
_cell.angle_gamma   90.00
#
_symmetry.space_group_name_H-M   'P 1'
#
loop_
_entity.id
_entity.type
_entity.pdbx_description
1 polymer ?
#
loop_
_entity_poly.entity_id
_entity_poly.type
_entity_poly.pdbx_seq_one_letter_code
_entity_poly.pdbx_strand_id
1 'polypeptide(L)'
;LLTLDGQAMTNLRKEFGEIPDLERLLFRLCSFKSLHESSQHPQNRAVLFNENYFNKRKVDDLISLIGGFEKSFSVYLCLRNHQLKSSLLDQLLNFEEDLSNSSFTTLDEIIGFFSTFKGSFDVKNAKKEAVIIPHKGFIAEYDASLEKIERIELKLEEYL
;
A
#
# COMPACT_ATOMS: atom_id res chain seq x y z
N LEU A 1 -17.03 27.04 12.82
CA LEU A 1 -17.13 26.38 11.51
C LEU A 1 -15.95 26.87 10.67
N LEU A 2 -15.23 25.96 10.04
CA LEU A 2 -14.02 26.20 9.23
C LEU A 2 -14.13 27.50 8.41
N THR A 3 -13.11 28.35 8.40
CA THR A 3 -13.00 29.47 7.45
C THR A 3 -12.55 28.95 6.09
N LEU A 4 -13.21 27.90 5.60
CA LEU A 4 -13.00 27.36 4.26
C LEU A 4 -13.94 28.10 3.32
N ASP A 5 -13.38 28.61 2.23
CA ASP A 5 -14.16 29.18 1.14
C ASP A 5 -15.13 28.12 0.56
N GLY A 6 -16.28 28.53 0.04
CA GLY A 6 -17.29 27.63 -0.50
C GLY A 6 -16.73 26.72 -1.59
N GLN A 7 -15.78 27.23 -2.38
CA GLN A 7 -15.08 26.47 -3.41
C GLN A 7 -14.13 25.41 -2.81
N ALA A 8 -13.42 25.73 -1.72
CA ALA A 8 -12.54 24.78 -1.03
C ALA A 8 -13.34 23.61 -0.43
N MET A 9 -14.52 23.88 0.13
CA MET A 9 -15.43 22.84 0.63
C MET A 9 -15.94 21.91 -0.48
N THR A 10 -16.25 22.45 -1.67
CA THR A 10 -16.66 21.61 -2.80
C THR A 10 -15.53 20.74 -3.34
N ASN A 11 -14.29 21.23 -3.30
CA ASN A 11 -13.11 20.47 -3.72
C ASN A 11 -12.82 19.33 -2.73
N LEU A 12 -12.79 19.62 -1.42
CA LEU A 12 -12.63 18.60 -0.39
C LEU A 12 -13.68 17.50 -0.49
N ARG A 13 -14.96 17.87 -0.72
CA ARG A 13 -16.03 16.88 -0.91
C ARG A 13 -15.76 15.96 -2.10
N LYS A 14 -15.23 16.49 -3.20
CA LYS A 14 -14.85 15.68 -4.37
C LYS A 14 -13.71 14.73 -4.03
N GLU A 15 -12.66 15.22 -3.38
CA GLU A 15 -11.51 14.41 -2.99
C GLU A 15 -11.92 13.26 -2.05
N PHE A 16 -12.74 13.53 -1.03
CA PHE A 16 -13.29 12.49 -0.16
C PHE A 16 -14.15 11.46 -0.93
N GLY A 17 -14.88 11.89 -1.95
CA GLY A 17 -15.70 11.01 -2.78
C GLY A 17 -14.90 10.07 -3.68
N GLU A 18 -13.62 10.36 -3.91
CA GLU A 18 -12.72 9.52 -4.71
C GLU A 18 -11.94 8.49 -3.88
N ILE A 19 -11.99 8.59 -2.54
CA ILE A 19 -11.33 7.64 -1.64
C ILE A 19 -12.20 6.37 -1.59
N PRO A 20 -11.63 5.19 -1.91
CA PRO A 20 -12.36 3.94 -1.80
C PRO A 20 -12.61 3.57 -0.33
N ASP A 21 -13.44 2.56 -0.09
CA ASP A 21 -13.61 1.99 1.25
C ASP A 21 -12.31 1.30 1.72
N LEU A 22 -11.44 2.08 2.36
CA LEU A 22 -10.09 1.67 2.78
C LEU A 22 -10.13 0.58 3.84
N GLU A 23 -11.05 0.67 4.80
CA GLU A 23 -11.18 -0.32 5.87
C GLU A 23 -11.53 -1.70 5.29
N ARG A 24 -12.50 -1.73 4.36
CA ARG A 24 -12.89 -2.98 3.70
C ARG A 24 -11.79 -3.53 2.81
N LEU A 25 -11.02 -2.68 2.13
CA LEU A 25 -9.86 -3.10 1.33
C LEU A 25 -8.75 -3.66 2.22
N LEU A 26 -8.43 -3.01 3.34
CA LEU A 26 -7.46 -3.48 4.33
C LEU A 26 -7.86 -4.84 4.88
N PHE A 27 -9.10 -4.99 5.34
CA PHE A 27 -9.57 -6.25 5.90
C PHE A 27 -9.45 -7.39 4.89
N ARG A 28 -9.79 -7.13 3.63
CA ARG A 28 -9.66 -8.11 2.54
C ARG A 28 -8.20 -8.48 2.28
N LEU A 29 -7.29 -7.52 2.23
CA LEU A 29 -5.86 -7.80 2.05
C LEU A 29 -5.27 -8.60 3.21
N CYS A 30 -5.59 -8.20 4.44
CA CYS A 30 -5.17 -8.93 5.65
C CYS A 30 -5.73 -10.35 5.69
N SER A 31 -6.94 -10.58 5.17
CA SER A 31 -7.51 -11.93 5.09
C SER A 31 -6.69 -12.87 4.20
N PHE A 32 -6.07 -12.36 3.12
CA PHE A 32 -5.17 -13.16 2.29
C PHE A 32 -3.89 -13.57 3.03
N LYS A 33 -3.36 -12.68 3.88
CA LYS A 33 -2.18 -12.95 4.71
C LYS A 33 -2.48 -14.03 5.75
N SER A 34 -3.59 -13.91 6.48
CA SER A 34 -3.99 -14.87 7.51
C SER A 34 -4.17 -16.29 6.96
N LEU A 35 -4.75 -16.41 5.76
CA LEU A 35 -4.86 -17.70 5.07
C LEU A 35 -3.47 -18.33 4.84
N HIS A 36 -2.48 -17.53 4.44
CA HIS A 36 -1.12 -17.97 4.17
C HIS A 36 -0.33 -18.38 5.43
N GLU A 37 -0.58 -17.74 6.57
CA GLU A 37 0.08 -18.08 7.85
C GLU A 37 -0.39 -19.43 8.41
N SER A 38 -1.62 -19.83 8.11
CA SER A 38 -2.15 -21.14 8.49
C SER A 38 -1.64 -22.25 7.57
N SER A 39 -0.41 -22.73 7.83
CA SER A 39 0.27 -23.79 7.04
C SER A 39 -0.60 -25.03 6.74
N GLN A 40 -1.53 -25.37 7.64
CA GLN A 40 -2.41 -26.54 7.50
C GLN A 40 -3.70 -26.29 6.71
N HIS A 41 -4.00 -25.05 6.32
CA HIS A 41 -5.26 -24.72 5.68
C HIS A 41 -5.36 -25.37 4.29
N PRO A 42 -6.47 -26.05 3.94
CA PRO A 42 -6.62 -26.76 2.67
C PRO A 42 -6.38 -25.88 1.43
N GLN A 43 -6.71 -24.60 1.51
CA GLN A 43 -6.54 -23.64 0.41
C GLN A 43 -5.07 -23.41 0.04
N ASN A 44 -4.12 -23.54 0.98
CA ASN A 44 -2.69 -23.33 0.70
C ASN A 44 -2.07 -24.49 -0.10
N ARG A 45 -2.75 -25.64 -0.13
CA ARG A 45 -2.34 -26.81 -0.94
C ARG A 45 -3.14 -26.93 -2.24
N ALA A 46 -4.06 -25.99 -2.49
CA ALA A 46 -4.89 -26.02 -3.68
C ALA A 46 -4.07 -25.58 -4.90
N VAL A 47 -4.03 -26.42 -5.93
CA VAL A 47 -3.46 -26.08 -7.23
C VAL A 47 -4.55 -25.37 -8.04
N LEU A 48 -4.37 -24.08 -8.30
CA LEU A 48 -5.33 -23.28 -9.05
C LEU A 48 -4.89 -23.19 -10.51
N PHE A 49 -5.74 -23.59 -11.46
CA PHE A 49 -5.41 -23.56 -12.88
C PHE A 49 -5.31 -22.13 -13.48
N ASN A 50 -5.84 -21.12 -12.79
CA ASN A 50 -5.89 -19.72 -13.25
C ASN A 50 -5.39 -18.74 -12.18
N GLU A 51 -4.19 -18.95 -11.63
CA GLU A 51 -3.63 -18.08 -10.58
C GLU A 51 -3.62 -16.60 -10.96
N ASN A 52 -3.28 -16.28 -12.21
CA ASN A 52 -3.28 -14.90 -12.72
C ASN A 52 -4.64 -14.22 -12.60
N TYR A 53 -5.74 -14.95 -12.84
CA TYR A 53 -7.09 -14.42 -12.68
C TYR A 53 -7.40 -14.05 -11.23
N PHE A 54 -6.99 -14.91 -10.28
CA PHE A 54 -7.21 -14.66 -8.85
C PHE A 54 -6.26 -13.59 -8.29
N ASN A 55 -5.03 -13.54 -8.77
CA ASN A 55 -4.04 -12.57 -8.33
C ASN A 55 -4.31 -11.17 -8.85
N LYS A 56 -4.92 -11.03 -10.04
CA LYS A 56 -5.29 -9.72 -10.60
C LYS A 56 -6.08 -8.88 -9.61
N ARG A 57 -7.10 -9.49 -8.98
CA ARG A 57 -7.92 -8.80 -7.98
C ARG A 57 -7.11 -8.38 -6.75
N LYS A 58 -6.17 -9.21 -6.28
CA LYS A 58 -5.31 -8.87 -5.13
C LYS A 58 -4.43 -7.67 -5.44
N VAL A 59 -3.81 -7.66 -6.62
CA VAL A 59 -2.96 -6.55 -7.07
C VAL A 59 -3.77 -5.28 -7.28
N ASP A 60 -4.95 -5.37 -7.90
CA ASP A 60 -5.85 -4.23 -8.09
C ASP A 60 -6.33 -3.65 -6.75
N ASP A 61 -6.71 -4.51 -5.80
CA ASP A 61 -7.12 -4.10 -4.45
C ASP A 61 -5.97 -3.42 -3.70
N LEU A 62 -4.73 -3.94 -3.79
CA LEU A 62 -3.55 -3.35 -3.17
C LEU A 62 -3.18 -1.99 -3.78
N ILE A 63 -3.20 -1.87 -5.12
CA ILE A 63 -2.93 -0.59 -5.78
C ILE A 63 -4.01 0.44 -5.44
N SER A 64 -5.27 0.01 -5.40
CA SER A 64 -6.40 0.87 -5.01
C SER A 64 -6.27 1.33 -3.56
N LEU A 65 -5.79 0.46 -2.67
CA LEU A 65 -5.53 0.80 -1.28
C LEU A 65 -4.42 1.85 -1.15
N ILE A 66 -3.26 1.64 -1.80
CA ILE A 66 -2.15 2.61 -1.78
C ILE A 66 -2.61 3.97 -2.30
N GLY A 67 -3.27 3.99 -3.46
CA GLY A 67 -3.75 5.24 -4.06
C GLY A 67 -4.85 5.92 -3.22
N GLY A 68 -5.67 5.14 -2.52
CA GLY A 68 -6.65 5.67 -1.58
C GLY A 68 -6.00 6.32 -0.37
N PHE A 69 -4.96 5.69 0.21
CA PHE A 69 -4.19 6.28 1.31
C PHE A 69 -3.47 7.56 0.91
N GLU A 70 -2.84 7.61 -0.26
CA GLU A 70 -2.21 8.84 -0.76
C GLU A 70 -3.21 10.01 -0.83
N LYS A 71 -4.44 9.76 -1.31
CA LYS A 71 -5.50 10.76 -1.31
C LYS A 71 -5.96 11.13 0.09
N SER A 72 -6.09 10.15 0.99
CA SER A 72 -6.41 10.44 2.40
C SER A 72 -5.36 11.33 3.06
N PHE A 73 -4.07 11.07 2.78
CA PHE A 73 -2.97 11.89 3.29
C PHE A 73 -2.97 13.30 2.68
N SER A 74 -3.26 13.46 1.38
CA SER A 74 -3.36 14.79 0.77
C SER A 74 -4.49 15.62 1.38
N VAL A 75 -5.64 14.99 1.61
CA VAL A 75 -6.79 15.61 2.27
C VAL A 75 -6.46 15.98 3.72
N TYR A 76 -5.81 15.07 4.46
CA TYR A 76 -5.35 15.32 5.83
C TYR A 76 -4.40 16.53 5.90
N LEU A 77 -3.39 16.58 5.03
CA LEU A 77 -2.44 17.69 4.97
C LEU A 77 -3.12 19.01 4.58
N CYS A 78 -4.08 18.96 3.65
CA CYS A 78 -4.88 20.13 3.28
C CYS A 78 -5.65 20.68 4.50
N LEU A 79 -6.35 19.81 5.24
CA LEU A 79 -7.12 20.21 6.42
C LEU A 79 -6.24 20.74 7.56
N ARG A 80 -5.06 20.15 7.77
CA ARG A 80 -4.08 20.59 8.78
C ARG A 80 -3.54 22.00 8.53
N ASN A 81 -3.45 22.42 7.27
CA ASN A 81 -2.97 23.75 6.88
C ASN A 81 -4.01 24.86 7.12
N HIS A 82 -5.26 24.52 7.43
CA HIS A 82 -6.32 25.49 7.68
C HIS A 82 -6.50 25.75 9.18
N GLN A 83 -6.84 27.00 9.54
CA GLN A 83 -7.17 27.34 10.92
C GLN A 83 -8.54 26.78 11.30
N LEU A 84 -8.52 25.90 12.31
CA LEU A 84 -9.70 25.18 12.78
C LEU A 84 -10.25 25.88 14.02
N LYS A 85 -11.55 26.18 14.02
CA LYS A 85 -12.23 26.74 15.20
C LYS A 85 -12.84 25.66 16.11
N SER A 86 -12.84 24.40 15.66
CA SER A 86 -13.47 23.29 16.38
C SER A 86 -12.42 22.50 17.12
N SER A 87 -12.58 22.34 18.44
CA SER A 87 -11.69 21.54 19.28
C SER A 87 -11.64 20.07 18.86
N LEU A 88 -12.78 19.47 18.47
CA LEU A 88 -12.83 18.08 18.02
C LEU A 88 -12.04 17.86 16.72
N LEU A 89 -12.16 18.79 15.77
CA LEU A 89 -11.45 18.68 14.49
C LEU A 89 -9.95 18.90 14.69
N ASP A 90 -9.58 19.80 15.60
CA ASP A 90 -8.20 20.05 16.01
C ASP A 90 -7.59 18.81 16.68
N GLN A 91 -8.33 18.16 17.58
CA GLN A 91 -7.91 16.88 18.20
C GLN A 91 -7.74 15.75 17.18
N LEU A 92 -8.61 15.65 16.17
CA LEU A 92 -8.50 14.63 15.11
C LEU A 92 -7.28 14.85 14.20
N LEU A 93 -6.89 16.10 13.96
CA LEU A 93 -5.80 16.45 13.03
C LEU A 93 -4.45 16.63 13.71
N ASN A 94 -4.44 16.85 15.03
CA ASN A 94 -3.23 16.98 15.84
C ASN A 94 -3.13 15.85 16.87
N PHE A 95 -3.64 14.67 16.53
CA PHE A 95 -3.54 13.51 17.40
C PHE A 95 -2.08 13.04 17.47
N GLU A 96 -1.45 13.23 18.62
CA GLU A 96 -0.20 12.55 18.96
C GLU A 96 -0.56 11.13 19.42
N GLU A 97 -0.53 10.16 18.50
CA GLU A 97 -0.63 8.76 18.91
C GLU A 97 0.60 8.40 19.74
N ASP A 98 0.37 7.67 20.85
CA ASP A 98 1.43 6.94 21.56
C ASP A 98 1.93 5.82 20.63
N LEU A 99 2.77 6.19 19.66
CA LEU A 99 3.37 5.29 18.67
C LEU A 99 4.46 4.40 19.28
N SER A 100 4.55 4.33 20.61
CA SER A 100 5.53 3.53 21.36
C SER A 100 5.54 2.04 21.00
N ASN A 101 4.41 1.51 20.51
CA ASN A 101 4.27 0.10 20.07
C ASN A 101 4.27 -0.07 18.54
N SER A 102 4.55 0.99 17.78
CA SER A 102 4.52 1.02 16.33
C SER A 102 5.95 1.11 15.76
N SER A 103 6.20 0.52 14.58
CA SER A 103 7.50 0.67 13.88
C SER A 103 7.72 2.08 13.33
N PHE A 104 6.70 2.92 13.34
CA PHE A 104 6.73 4.31 12.90
C PHE A 104 6.64 5.24 14.10
N THR A 105 7.41 6.31 14.09
CA THR A 105 7.47 7.34 15.13
C THR A 105 6.64 8.57 14.80
N THR A 106 6.32 8.78 13.51
CA THR A 106 5.52 9.92 13.06
C THR A 106 4.62 9.58 11.86
N LEU A 107 3.57 10.38 11.65
CA LEU A 107 2.74 10.27 10.45
C LEU A 107 3.53 10.55 9.16
N ASP A 108 4.55 11.41 9.22
CA ASP A 108 5.40 11.72 8.07
C ASP A 108 6.21 10.49 7.63
N GLU A 109 6.65 9.66 8.58
CA GLU A 109 7.28 8.37 8.27
C GLU A 109 6.31 7.40 7.58
N ILE A 110 5.04 7.38 8.00
CA ILE A 110 4.01 6.56 7.36
C ILE A 110 3.78 7.03 5.92
N ILE A 111 3.62 8.34 5.70
CA ILE A 111 3.47 8.92 4.36
C ILE A 111 4.70 8.59 3.49
N GLY A 112 5.91 8.74 4.05
CA GLY A 112 7.16 8.39 3.38
C GLY A 112 7.25 6.91 3.03
N PHE A 113 6.80 6.03 3.92
CA PHE A 113 6.74 4.59 3.67
C PHE A 113 5.83 4.26 2.50
N PHE A 114 4.59 4.79 2.45
CA PHE A 114 3.67 4.53 1.35
C PHE A 114 4.22 5.03 0.01
N SER A 115 4.85 6.21 0.00
CA SER A 115 5.51 6.76 -1.18
C SER A 115 6.66 5.88 -1.67
N THR A 116 7.52 5.44 -0.75
CA THR A 116 8.65 4.54 -1.04
C THR A 116 8.17 3.19 -1.53
N PHE A 117 7.14 2.62 -0.89
CA PHE A 117 6.56 1.34 -1.26
C PHE A 117 5.93 1.37 -2.65
N LYS A 118 5.19 2.44 -2.98
CA LYS A 118 4.65 2.62 -4.34
C LYS A 118 5.75 2.74 -5.39
N GLY A 119 6.87 3.39 -5.04
CA GLY A 119 8.06 3.48 -5.88
C GLY A 119 8.87 2.18 -5.98
N SER A 120 8.53 1.15 -5.19
CA SER A 120 9.27 -0.11 -5.17
C SER A 120 8.96 -1.05 -6.34
N PHE A 121 7.90 -0.81 -7.10
CA PHE A 121 7.49 -1.66 -8.22
C PHE A 121 6.82 -0.88 -9.35
N ASP A 122 6.81 -1.46 -10.55
CA ASP A 122 6.09 -0.88 -11.69
C ASP A 122 4.59 -1.17 -11.60
N VAL A 123 3.81 -0.16 -11.24
CA VAL A 123 2.34 -0.23 -11.11
C VAL A 123 1.66 -0.68 -12.40
N LYS A 124 2.17 -0.30 -13.58
CA LYS A 124 1.55 -0.65 -14.88
C LYS A 124 1.79 -2.13 -15.20
N ASN A 125 3.04 -2.58 -15.04
CA ASN A 125 3.38 -3.98 -15.23
C ASN A 125 2.68 -4.86 -14.20
N ALA A 126 2.58 -4.41 -12.95
CA ALA A 126 1.87 -5.15 -11.90
C ALA A 126 0.39 -5.39 -12.24
N LYS A 127 -0.30 -4.38 -12.80
CA LYS A 127 -1.70 -4.55 -13.25
C LYS A 127 -1.84 -5.48 -14.45
N LYS A 128 -0.87 -5.45 -15.36
CA LYS A 128 -0.89 -6.25 -16.59
C LYS A 128 -0.61 -7.72 -16.32
N GLU A 129 0.47 -7.99 -15.59
CA GLU A 129 0.96 -9.34 -15.31
C GLU A 129 0.31 -9.94 -14.05
N ALA A 130 -0.46 -9.15 -13.29
CA ALA A 130 -1.08 -9.56 -12.02
C ALA A 130 -0.07 -10.03 -10.96
N VAL A 131 1.18 -9.54 -11.04
CA VAL A 131 2.28 -9.87 -10.13
C VAL A 131 3.05 -8.60 -9.78
N ILE A 132 3.36 -8.44 -8.49
CA ILE A 132 4.19 -7.32 -8.01
C ILE A 132 5.64 -7.80 -7.97
N ILE A 133 6.48 -7.19 -8.79
CA ILE A 133 7.92 -7.47 -8.84
C ILE A 133 8.64 -6.23 -8.30
N PRO A 134 9.38 -6.35 -7.19
CA PRO A 134 10.11 -5.23 -6.63
C PRO A 134 11.33 -4.89 -7.51
N HIS A 135 11.70 -3.62 -7.53
CA HIS A 135 12.94 -3.14 -8.11
C HIS A 135 14.13 -3.59 -7.25
N LYS A 136 15.29 -3.74 -7.92
CA LYS A 136 16.55 -4.09 -7.24
C LYS A 136 16.86 -3.05 -6.15
N GLY A 137 17.22 -3.53 -4.96
CA GLY A 137 17.57 -2.73 -3.79
C GLY A 137 16.47 -2.55 -2.76
N PHE A 138 15.22 -2.97 -3.05
CA PHE A 138 14.12 -2.87 -2.09
C PHE A 138 14.02 -4.07 -1.15
N ILE A 139 14.35 -5.28 -1.62
CA ILE A 139 14.29 -6.51 -0.83
C ILE A 139 15.60 -7.26 -1.01
N ALA A 140 16.52 -7.08 -0.07
CA ALA A 140 17.87 -7.65 -0.15
C ALA A 140 17.88 -9.19 -0.31
N GLU A 141 16.96 -9.89 0.34
CA GLU A 141 16.83 -11.36 0.21
C GLU A 141 16.38 -11.78 -1.20
N TYR A 142 15.47 -11.02 -1.80
CA TYR A 142 15.01 -11.24 -3.18
C TYR A 142 16.14 -10.98 -4.17
N ASP A 143 16.86 -9.86 -4.01
CA ASP A 143 17.99 -9.49 -4.87
C ASP A 143 19.11 -10.52 -4.79
N ALA A 144 19.46 -10.97 -3.59
CA ALA A 144 20.47 -12.02 -3.39
C ALA A 144 20.06 -13.35 -4.06
N SER A 145 18.76 -13.66 -4.06
CA SER A 145 18.22 -14.85 -4.74
C SER A 145 18.33 -14.72 -6.26
N LEU A 146 18.01 -13.55 -6.83
CA LEU A 146 18.18 -13.29 -8.25
C LEU A 146 19.65 -13.39 -8.69
N GLU A 147 20.58 -12.80 -7.93
CA GLU A 147 22.01 -12.90 -8.22
C GLU A 147 22.52 -14.34 -8.14
N LYS A 148 21.96 -15.15 -7.22
CA LYS A 148 22.32 -16.57 -7.13
C LYS A 148 21.85 -17.35 -8.35
N ILE A 149 20.66 -17.07 -8.86
CA ILE A 149 20.12 -17.68 -10.08
C ILE A 149 21.02 -17.32 -11.28
N GLU A 150 21.31 -16.03 -11.47
CA GLU A 150 22.17 -15.55 -12.56
C GLU A 150 23.57 -16.20 -12.52
N ARG A 151 24.17 -16.32 -11.33
CA ARG A 151 25.47 -17.03 -11.17
C ARG A 151 25.39 -18.51 -11.55
N ILE A 152 24.26 -19.17 -11.32
CA ILE A 152 24.08 -20.59 -11.67
C ILE A 152 23.87 -20.72 -13.18
N GLU A 153 23.09 -19.83 -13.79
CA GLU A 153 22.87 -19.80 -15.25
C GLU A 153 24.19 -19.58 -16.00
N LEU A 154 25.01 -18.61 -15.58
CA LEU A 154 26.33 -18.37 -16.16
C LEU A 154 27.27 -19.58 -16.05
N LYS A 155 27.25 -20.26 -14.88
CA LYS A 155 28.02 -21.50 -14.70
C LYS A 155 27.49 -22.62 -15.58
N LEU A 156 26.19 -22.69 -15.83
CA LEU A 156 25.62 -23.70 -16.72
C LEU A 156 26.01 -23.43 -18.17
N GLU A 157 25.95 -22.17 -18.61
CA GLU A 157 26.37 -21.75 -19.95
C GLU A 157 27.87 -21.98 -20.21
N GLU A 158 28.73 -21.83 -19.20
CA GLU A 158 30.16 -22.15 -19.33
C GLU A 158 30.41 -23.64 -19.58
N TYR A 159 29.52 -24.51 -19.10
CA TYR A 159 29.64 -25.96 -19.24
C TYR A 159 28.96 -26.52 -20.51
N LEU A 160 28.03 -25.77 -21.13
CA LEU A 160 27.27 -26.17 -22.32
C LEU A 160 27.90 -25.63 -23.61
#